data_AF-A0A945SDR6-F1
#
_entry.id   AF-A0A945SDR6-F1
#
_cell.length_a   1.000
_cell.length_b   1.000
_cell.length_c   1.000
_cell.angle_alpha   90.00
_cell.angle_beta   90.00
_cell.angle_gamma   90.00
#
_symmetry.space_group_name_H-M   'P 1'
#
loop_
_entity.id
_entity.type
_entity.pdbx_description
1 polymer ?
#
loop_
_entity_poly.entity_id
_entity_poly.type
_entity_poly.pdbx_seq_one_letter_code
_entity_poly.pdbx_strand_id
1 'polypeptide(L)'
;KDWEVSDSISSVNPISWETDSLVSENENHLGILFQNHKIHYPKSIAAYNHNGVVWIKPIKIPFARFYRMKNYHIADYNLYWINIRNNLRYRLKENGHN
;
A
#
# COMPACT_ATOMS: atom_id res chain seq x y z
N LYS A 1 -20.63 14.86 -1.22
CA LYS A 1 -19.81 15.72 -2.10
C LYS A 1 -19.09 14.73 -2.99
N ASP A 2 -19.74 14.37 -4.07
CA ASP A 2 -19.34 13.23 -4.90
C ASP A 2 -18.31 13.75 -5.89
N TRP A 3 -17.10 13.21 -5.81
CA TRP A 3 -16.03 13.58 -6.72
C TRP A 3 -16.37 13.04 -8.11
N GLU A 4 -16.32 13.89 -9.14
CA GLU A 4 -16.45 13.42 -10.52
C GLU A 4 -15.30 12.45 -10.82
N VAL A 5 -15.62 11.16 -10.94
CA VAL A 5 -14.67 10.11 -11.29
C VAL A 5 -14.42 10.23 -12.79
N SER A 6 -13.36 10.95 -13.15
CA SER A 6 -12.79 10.94 -14.50
C SER A 6 -11.82 9.78 -14.63
N ASP A 7 -11.88 9.03 -15.74
CA ASP A 7 -10.91 7.98 -16.11
C ASP A 7 -9.44 8.50 -16.17
N SER A 8 -9.23 9.83 -16.08
CA SER A 8 -7.92 10.47 -16.01
C SER A 8 -7.25 10.43 -14.64
N ILE A 9 -7.97 10.05 -13.56
CA ILE A 9 -7.41 10.01 -12.20
C ILE A 9 -7.09 8.56 -11.84
N SER A 10 -5.81 8.20 -11.97
CA SER A 10 -5.32 6.86 -11.61
C SER A 10 -4.42 6.90 -10.40
N SER A 11 -4.62 5.98 -9.45
CA SER A 11 -3.70 5.71 -8.36
C SER A 11 -2.74 4.58 -8.74
N VAL A 12 -1.55 4.58 -8.14
CA VAL A 12 -0.58 3.48 -8.28
C VAL A 12 -0.64 2.62 -7.02
N ASN A 13 -0.82 1.32 -7.19
CA ASN A 13 -0.81 0.36 -6.10
C ASN A 13 0.61 0.23 -5.53
N PRO A 14 0.88 0.55 -4.25
CA PRO A 14 2.24 0.53 -3.70
C PRO A 14 2.84 -0.88 -3.54
N ILE A 15 2.03 -1.95 -3.71
CA ILE A 15 2.50 -3.34 -3.63
C ILE A 15 2.91 -3.84 -5.03
N SER A 16 2.03 -3.72 -6.03
CA SER A 16 2.28 -4.20 -7.40
C SER A 16 2.98 -3.18 -8.29
N TRP A 17 2.94 -1.90 -7.93
CA TRP A 17 3.36 -0.76 -8.77
C TRP A 17 2.57 -0.57 -10.06
N GLU A 18 1.40 -1.21 -10.16
CA GLU A 18 0.49 -1.10 -11.28
C GLU A 18 -0.65 -0.11 -11.01
N THR A 19 -1.26 0.37 -12.10
CA THR A 19 -2.43 1.27 -12.08
C THR A 19 -3.75 0.55 -12.33
N ASP A 20 -3.69 -0.75 -12.61
CA ASP A 20 -4.87 -1.57 -12.84
C ASP A 20 -5.74 -1.77 -11.58
N SER A 21 -6.90 -2.38 -11.76
CA SER A 21 -7.81 -2.74 -10.66
C SER A 21 -7.56 -4.14 -10.10
N LEU A 22 -6.44 -4.79 -10.46
CA LEU A 22 -6.11 -6.12 -9.96
C LEU A 22 -5.71 -6.03 -8.49
N VAL A 23 -6.05 -7.08 -7.76
CA VAL A 23 -5.68 -7.20 -6.37
C VAL A 23 -4.25 -7.71 -6.27
N SER A 24 -3.40 -6.98 -5.55
CA SER A 24 -2.04 -7.41 -5.29
C SER A 24 -2.01 -8.69 -4.45
N GLU A 25 -1.03 -9.53 -4.73
CA GLU A 25 -0.71 -10.67 -3.86
C GLU A 25 -0.20 -10.19 -2.50
N ASN A 26 -0.70 -10.80 -1.43
CA ASN A 26 -0.27 -10.47 -0.08
C ASN A 26 1.23 -10.70 0.06
N GLU A 27 1.77 -11.73 -0.57
CA GLU A 27 3.15 -12.17 -0.54
C GLU A 27 4.15 -11.06 -0.87
N ASN A 28 3.72 -10.09 -1.69
CA ASN A 28 4.52 -8.95 -2.15
C ASN A 28 4.48 -7.76 -1.17
N HIS A 29 3.63 -7.79 -0.15
CA HIS A 29 3.60 -6.78 0.90
C HIS A 29 4.74 -7.00 1.91
N LEU A 30 5.64 -6.01 2.01
CA LEU A 30 6.90 -6.13 2.76
C LEU A 30 6.78 -5.74 4.24
N GLY A 31 5.58 -5.39 4.69
CA GLY A 31 5.28 -5.12 6.10
C GLY A 31 5.08 -3.63 6.40
N ILE A 32 4.52 -3.41 7.58
CA ILE A 32 4.05 -2.11 8.07
C ILE A 32 5.09 -1.53 9.02
N LEU A 33 5.40 -0.24 8.86
CA LEU A 33 6.23 0.53 9.78
C LEU A 33 5.40 0.97 11.00
N PHE A 34 5.80 0.56 12.20
CA PHE A 34 5.18 0.99 13.45
C PHE A 34 5.91 2.19 14.07
N GLN A 35 5.25 2.87 15.02
CA GLN A 35 5.80 4.04 15.74
C GLN A 35 7.13 3.74 16.47
N ASN A 36 7.37 2.48 16.81
CA ASN A 36 8.63 2.01 17.39
C ASN A 36 9.76 1.82 16.34
N HIS A 37 9.55 2.29 15.10
CA HIS A 37 10.45 2.15 13.94
C HIS A 37 10.73 0.71 13.50
N LYS A 38 9.93 -0.26 13.95
CA LYS A 38 10.05 -1.65 13.54
C LYS A 38 9.06 -1.99 12.43
N ILE A 39 9.48 -2.90 11.56
CA ILE A 39 8.63 -3.47 10.50
C ILE A 39 7.95 -4.71 11.04
N HIS A 40 6.63 -4.77 10.91
CA HIS A 40 5.83 -5.90 11.35
C HIS A 40 4.83 -6.32 10.28
N TYR A 41 4.29 -7.54 10.40
CA TYR A 41 3.24 -8.08 9.54
C TYR A 41 3.57 -8.05 8.04
N PRO A 42 4.71 -8.61 7.59
CA PRO A 42 4.86 -8.90 6.17
C PRO A 42 3.73 -9.83 5.71
N LYS A 43 3.37 -9.74 4.43
CA LYS A 43 2.33 -10.59 3.83
C LYS A 43 0.91 -10.45 4.41
N SER A 44 0.63 -9.33 5.08
CA SER A 44 -0.66 -9.10 5.75
C SER A 44 -1.69 -8.27 4.97
N ILE A 45 -1.27 -7.55 3.92
CA ILE A 45 -2.11 -6.58 3.19
C ILE A 45 -2.15 -6.95 1.71
N ALA A 46 -3.37 -6.93 1.15
CA ALA A 46 -3.61 -6.87 -0.29
C ALA A 46 -4.25 -5.52 -0.58
N ALA A 47 -3.80 -4.87 -1.65
CA ALA A 47 -4.32 -3.60 -2.12
C ALA A 47 -4.80 -3.71 -3.57
N TYR A 48 -5.73 -2.85 -3.98
CA TYR A 48 -6.23 -2.73 -5.35
C TYR A 48 -6.70 -1.30 -5.61
N ASN A 49 -6.64 -0.84 -6.86
CA ASN A 49 -7.19 0.47 -7.21
C ASN A 49 -8.69 0.37 -7.48
N HIS A 50 -9.46 1.31 -6.95
CA HIS A 50 -10.87 1.47 -7.24
C HIS A 50 -11.26 2.95 -7.16
N ASN A 51 -11.79 3.48 -8.26
CA ASN A 51 -12.20 4.88 -8.44
C ASN A 51 -11.09 5.89 -8.09
N GLY A 52 -9.87 5.67 -8.60
CA GLY A 52 -8.72 6.57 -8.39
C GLY A 52 -8.14 6.55 -6.97
N VAL A 53 -8.55 5.59 -6.13
CA VAL A 53 -8.06 5.42 -4.75
C VAL A 53 -7.51 4.00 -4.56
N VAL A 54 -6.48 3.87 -3.74
CA VAL A 54 -5.95 2.57 -3.30
C VAL A 54 -6.80 2.03 -2.16
N TRP A 55 -7.49 0.92 -2.39
CA TRP A 55 -8.27 0.20 -1.40
C TRP A 55 -7.49 -0.99 -0.83
N ILE A 56 -7.78 -1.34 0.41
CA ILE A 56 -7.15 -2.46 1.12
C ILE A 56 -8.20 -3.54 1.36
N LYS A 57 -7.86 -4.79 1.06
CA LYS A 57 -8.70 -5.92 1.47
C LYS A 57 -8.69 -6.05 2.99
N PRO A 58 -9.82 -6.40 3.62
CA PRO A 58 -9.86 -6.67 5.05
C PRO A 58 -8.82 -7.72 5.45
N ILE A 59 -7.98 -7.38 6.42
CA ILE A 59 -6.91 -8.24 6.94
C ILE A 59 -7.56 -9.49 7.55
N LYS A 60 -7.42 -10.65 6.88
CA LYS A 60 -7.93 -11.94 7.37
C LYS A 60 -6.91 -12.60 8.31
N ILE A 61 -6.66 -12.00 9.47
CA ILE A 61 -5.80 -12.58 10.53
C ILE A 61 -6.65 -12.78 11.79
N PRO A 62 -6.50 -13.88 12.55
CA PRO A 62 -7.05 -13.95 13.91
C PRO A 62 -6.56 -12.75 14.74
N PHE A 63 -7.44 -12.11 15.50
CA PHE A 63 -7.21 -10.81 16.18
C PHE A 63 -7.20 -9.54 15.31
N ALA A 64 -7.61 -9.61 14.03
CA ALA A 64 -7.74 -8.43 13.14
C ALA A 64 -8.58 -7.28 13.72
N ARG A 65 -9.48 -7.55 14.67
CA ARG A 65 -10.26 -6.52 15.38
C ARG A 65 -9.40 -5.56 16.20
N PHE A 66 -8.25 -6.00 16.73
CA PHE A 66 -7.35 -5.16 17.53
C PHE A 66 -6.57 -4.16 16.68
N TYR A 67 -6.37 -4.49 15.40
CA TYR A 67 -5.63 -3.67 14.43
C TYR A 67 -6.54 -2.90 13.47
N ARG A 68 -7.86 -3.02 13.64
CA ARG A 68 -8.85 -2.25 12.90
C ARG A 68 -8.83 -0.81 13.39
N MET A 69 -7.91 -0.01 12.86
CA MET A 69 -7.87 1.42 13.12
C MET A 69 -9.10 2.06 12.47
N LYS A 70 -9.81 2.93 13.19
CA LYS A 70 -10.96 3.66 12.62
C LYS A 70 -10.53 4.58 11.47
N ASN A 71 -9.31 5.10 11.54
CA ASN A 71 -8.71 5.98 10.53
C ASN A 71 -7.33 5.42 10.14
N TYR A 72 -7.21 4.86 8.94
CA TYR A 72 -5.93 4.40 8.40
C TYR A 72 -5.09 5.54 7.79
N HIS A 73 -5.65 6.73 7.60
CA HIS A 73 -4.97 7.88 7.01
C HIS A 73 -3.63 8.26 7.65
N ILE A 74 -3.50 8.07 8.97
CA ILE A 74 -2.24 8.36 9.68
C ILE A 74 -1.15 7.34 9.30
N ALA A 75 -1.54 6.16 8.82
CA ALA A 75 -0.67 5.05 8.48
C ALA A 75 -0.49 4.84 6.97
N ASP A 76 -1.10 5.63 6.08
CA ASP A 76 -1.10 5.37 4.62
C ASP A 76 0.31 5.10 4.06
N TYR A 77 1.30 5.93 4.42
CA TYR A 77 2.70 5.69 4.06
C TYR A 77 3.33 4.50 4.81
N ASN A 78 3.02 4.37 6.09
CA ASN A 78 3.59 3.34 6.96
C ASN A 78 3.15 1.93 6.57
N LEU A 79 1.95 1.78 6.01
CA LEU A 79 1.42 0.52 5.50
C LEU A 79 2.28 -0.05 4.38
N TYR A 80 3.00 0.78 3.63
CA TYR A 80 3.77 0.35 2.45
C TYR A 80 5.23 0.83 2.48
N TRP A 81 5.74 1.23 3.65
CA TRP A 81 7.01 1.93 3.79
C TRP A 81 8.18 1.22 3.09
N ILE A 82 8.29 -0.10 3.28
CA ILE A 82 9.39 -0.87 2.69
C ILE A 82 9.20 -1.06 1.18
N ASN A 83 7.97 -1.29 0.71
CA ASN A 83 7.68 -1.34 -0.72
C ASN A 83 8.09 -0.02 -1.40
N ILE A 84 7.64 1.12 -0.87
CA ILE A 84 7.94 2.46 -1.39
C ILE A 84 9.45 2.70 -1.41
N ARG A 85 10.15 2.41 -0.31
CA ARG A 85 11.60 2.59 -0.21
C ARG A 85 12.37 1.75 -1.22
N ASN A 86 11.94 0.52 -1.47
CA ASN A 86 12.60 -0.34 -2.44
C ASN A 86 12.37 0.15 -3.88
N ASN A 87 11.17 0.57 -4.22
CA ASN A 87 10.89 1.16 -5.54
C ASN A 87 11.66 2.47 -5.76
N LEU A 88 11.76 3.33 -4.74
CA LEU A 88 12.58 4.55 -4.82
C LEU A 88 14.04 4.20 -5.16
N ARG A 89 14.64 3.25 -4.45
CA ARG A 89 16.02 2.81 -4.72
C ARG A 89 16.17 2.22 -6.12
N TYR A 90 15.20 1.41 -6.56
CA TYR A 90 15.18 0.86 -7.90
C TYR A 90 15.17 1.98 -8.94
N ARG A 91 14.25 2.94 -8.84
CA ARG A 91 14.15 4.07 -9.78
C ARG A 91 15.38 4.98 -9.76
N LEU A 92 15.98 5.22 -8.60
CA LEU A 92 17.24 5.98 -8.53
C LEU A 92 18.34 5.28 -9.31
N LYS A 93 18.50 3.97 -9.09
CA LYS A 93 19.48 3.14 -9.80
C LYS A 93 19.24 3.12 -11.31
N GLU A 94 18.00 2.91 -11.74
CA GLU A 94 17.63 2.91 -13.18
C GLU A 94 17.91 4.25 -13.86
N ASN A 95 17.85 5.36 -13.11
CA ASN A 95 18.17 6.70 -13.62
C ASN A 95 19.65 7.09 -13.42
N GLY A 96 20.53 6.14 -13.11
CA GLY A 96 21.97 6.37 -13.01
C GLY A 96 22.43 7.05 -11.71
N HIS A 97 21.58 7.11 -10.68
CA HIS A 97 21.95 7.55 -9.35
C HIS A 97 22.40 6.35 -8.51
N ASN A 98 23.64 6.40 -8.00
CA ASN A 98 24.21 5.40 -7.09
C ASN A 98 24.21 5.90 -5.65
#